data_AF-A0A353ZRN0-F1
#
_entry.id   AF-A0A353ZRN0-F1
#
_cell.length_a   1.000
_cell.length_b   1.000
_cell.length_c   1.000
_cell.angle_alpha   90.00
_cell.angle_beta   90.00
_cell.angle_gamma   90.00
#
_symmetry.space_group_name_H-M   'P 1'
#
loop_
_entity.id
_entity.type
_entity.pdbx_description
1 polymer ?
#
loop_
_entity_poly.entity_id
_entity_poly.type
_entity_poly.pdbx_seq_one_letter_code
_entity_poly.pdbx_strand_id
1 'polypeptide(L)'
;YYQFRGIGLLVLPLLLSASVQPSMIVFVVIYGLDWVATVPPTAAICRKTFGADGSVVFGWVFAAHQLGAAAAALGAGAIRDATGQYTYAWFGAAAMCTIAAVISATIRKGAPAKEPVPVGVA
;
A
#
# COMPACT_ATOMS: atom_id res chain seq x y z
N TYR A 1 1.39 -8.44 1.41
CA TYR A 1 0.79 -7.18 0.93
C TYR A 1 1.66 -6.54 -0.14
N TYR A 2 2.71 -5.78 0.18
CA TYR A 2 3.47 -5.04 -0.84
C TYR A 2 4.04 -5.91 -1.97
N GLN A 3 4.77 -6.98 -1.66
CA GLN A 3 5.34 -7.84 -2.70
C GLN A 3 4.25 -8.51 -3.57
N PHE A 4 3.16 -8.96 -2.94
CA PHE A 4 2.04 -9.59 -3.62
C PHE A 4 1.37 -8.61 -4.62
N ARG A 5 1.14 -7.36 -4.18
CA ARG A 5 0.68 -6.27 -5.04
C ARG A 5 1.63 -6.00 -6.20
N GLY A 6 2.92 -5.94 -5.91
CA GLY A 6 3.95 -5.71 -6.92
C GLY A 6 3.95 -6.78 -8.00
N ILE A 7 3.84 -8.05 -7.64
CA ILE A 7 3.72 -9.17 -8.59
C ILE A 7 2.43 -9.03 -9.42
N GLY A 8 1.31 -8.68 -8.79
CA GLY A 8 0.06 -8.44 -9.50
C GLY A 8 0.21 -7.34 -10.58
N LEU A 9 0.81 -6.22 -10.23
CA LEU A 9 1.05 -5.11 -11.16
C LEU A 9 2.04 -5.47 -12.28
N LEU A 10 3.06 -6.29 -11.99
CA LEU A 10 4.01 -6.78 -12.98
C LEU A 10 3.35 -7.70 -14.01
N VAL A 11 2.40 -8.53 -13.58
CA VAL A 11 1.67 -9.49 -14.43
C VAL A 11 0.50 -8.84 -15.17
N LEU A 12 -0.07 -7.75 -14.66
CA LEU A 12 -1.24 -7.08 -15.23
C LEU A 12 -1.17 -6.80 -16.73
N PRO A 13 -0.04 -6.32 -17.32
CA PRO A 13 0.04 -6.12 -18.77
C PRO A 13 -0.20 -7.39 -19.61
N LEU A 14 0.09 -8.57 -19.06
CA LEU A 14 -0.17 -9.86 -19.74
C LEU A 14 -1.64 -10.28 -19.70
N LEU A 15 -2.41 -9.73 -18.75
CA LEU A 15 -3.82 -10.06 -18.54
C LEU A 15 -4.76 -9.06 -19.22
N LEU A 16 -4.27 -7.85 -19.53
CA LEU A 16 -5.03 -6.82 -20.22
C LEU A 16 -5.27 -7.20 -21.67
N SER A 17 -6.54 -7.16 -22.08
CA SER A 17 -7.00 -7.51 -23.42
C SER A 17 -8.15 -6.57 -23.82
N ALA A 18 -8.40 -6.43 -25.12
CA ALA A 18 -9.52 -5.63 -25.63
C ALA A 18 -10.89 -6.19 -25.23
N SER A 19 -10.96 -7.49 -24.90
CA SER A 19 -12.14 -8.15 -24.36
C SER A 19 -11.90 -8.64 -22.93
N VAL A 20 -12.98 -8.72 -22.14
CA VAL A 20 -12.90 -9.28 -20.78
C VAL A 20 -12.62 -10.78 -20.88
N GLN A 21 -11.53 -11.20 -20.25
CA GLN A 21 -11.14 -12.61 -20.13
C GLN A 21 -11.38 -13.10 -18.70
N PRO A 22 -11.70 -14.39 -18.48
CA PRO A 22 -11.86 -14.95 -17.14
C PRO A 22 -10.65 -14.73 -16.23
N SER A 23 -9.42 -14.74 -16.79
CA SER A 23 -8.18 -14.45 -16.07
C SER A 23 -8.16 -13.04 -15.47
N MET A 24 -8.71 -12.06 -16.19
CA MET A 24 -8.82 -10.68 -15.70
C MET A 24 -9.81 -10.57 -14.53
N ILE A 25 -10.91 -11.33 -14.56
CA ILE A 25 -11.88 -11.38 -13.45
C ILE A 25 -11.21 -11.94 -12.19
N VAL A 26 -10.49 -13.06 -12.32
CA VAL A 26 -9.74 -13.67 -11.21
C VAL A 26 -8.73 -12.67 -10.64
N PHE A 27 -7.99 -11.99 -11.52
CA PHE A 27 -7.05 -10.95 -11.12
C PHE A 27 -7.74 -9.84 -10.32
N VAL A 28 -8.85 -9.28 -10.81
CA VAL A 28 -9.57 -8.17 -10.15
C VAL A 28 -10.04 -8.58 -8.77
N VAL A 29 -10.60 -9.78 -8.60
CA VAL A 29 -11.06 -10.26 -7.28
C VAL A 29 -9.87 -10.35 -6.32
N ILE A 30 -8.79 -11.03 -6.71
CA ILE A 30 -7.62 -11.24 -5.85
C ILE A 30 -6.92 -9.92 -5.53
N TYR A 31 -6.66 -9.11 -6.55
CA TYR A 31 -5.98 -7.83 -6.41
C TYR A 31 -6.82 -6.82 -5.63
N GLY A 32 -8.14 -6.83 -5.83
CA GLY A 32 -9.09 -6.00 -5.08
C GLY A 32 -9.09 -6.32 -3.58
N LEU A 33 -9.03 -7.61 -3.22
CA LEU A 33 -8.90 -8.04 -1.82
C LEU A 33 -7.57 -7.59 -1.20
N ASP A 34 -6.46 -7.63 -1.95
CA ASP A 34 -5.18 -7.11 -1.46
C ASP A 34 -5.18 -5.58 -1.32
N TRP A 35 -5.89 -4.85 -2.19
CA TRP A 35 -5.83 -3.39 -2.28
C TRP A 35 -6.03 -2.68 -0.93
N VAL A 36 -7.06 -3.09 -0.18
CA VAL A 36 -7.45 -2.46 1.10
C VAL A 36 -6.73 -3.08 2.31
N ALA A 37 -6.02 -4.20 2.12
CA ALA A 37 -5.56 -5.05 3.21
C ALA A 37 -4.54 -4.40 4.17
N THR A 38 -3.88 -3.31 3.77
CA THR A 38 -2.86 -2.62 4.59
C THR A 38 -3.42 -1.52 5.48
N VAL A 39 -4.65 -1.04 5.22
CA VAL A 39 -5.22 0.10 5.95
C VAL A 39 -5.53 -0.25 7.42
N PRO A 40 -6.31 -1.32 7.73
CA PRO A 40 -6.62 -1.66 9.12
C PRO A 40 -5.38 -2.01 9.97
N PRO A 41 -4.41 -2.82 9.48
CA PRO A 41 -3.17 -3.09 10.22
C PRO A 41 -2.35 -1.83 10.52
N THR A 42 -2.26 -0.89 9.57
CA THR A 42 -1.50 0.36 9.78
C THR A 42 -2.16 1.21 10.86
N ALA A 43 -3.48 1.36 10.82
CA ALA A 43 -4.22 2.07 11.86
C ALA A 43 -4.07 1.39 13.24
N ALA A 44 -4.08 0.06 13.28
CA ALA A 44 -3.86 -0.69 14.53
C ALA A 44 -2.44 -0.49 15.09
N ILE A 45 -1.40 -0.49 14.23
CA ILE A 45 -0.02 -0.20 14.64
C ILE A 45 0.10 1.22 15.19
N CYS A 46 -0.52 2.21 14.54
CA CYS A 46 -0.52 3.60 15.01
C CYS A 46 -1.12 3.69 16.43
N ARG A 47 -2.29 3.09 16.65
CA ARG A 47 -2.92 3.06 17.99
C ARG A 47 -2.06 2.31 19.02
N LYS A 48 -1.51 1.15 18.67
CA LYS A 48 -0.68 0.35 19.58
C LYS A 48 0.60 1.07 19.99
N THR A 49 1.18 1.85 19.09
CA THR A 49 2.50 2.49 19.30
C THR A 49 2.39 3.87 19.94
N PHE A 50 1.35 4.63 19.59
CA PHE A 50 1.20 6.04 19.99
C PHE A 50 -0.01 6.30 20.92
N GLY A 51 -0.76 5.26 21.31
CA GLY A 51 -1.86 5.38 22.26
C GLY A 51 -2.93 6.38 21.80
N ALA A 52 -3.22 7.38 22.64
CA ALA A 52 -4.22 8.43 22.38
C ALA A 52 -3.92 9.23 21.10
N ASP A 53 -2.64 9.42 20.74
CA ASP A 53 -2.23 10.16 19.55
C ASP A 53 -2.27 9.32 18.27
N GLY A 54 -2.61 8.02 18.36
CA GLY A 54 -2.59 7.09 17.22
C GLY A 54 -3.44 7.53 16.03
N SER A 55 -4.58 8.20 16.26
CA SER A 55 -5.42 8.75 15.19
C SER A 55 -4.77 9.92 14.48
N VAL A 56 -4.06 10.79 15.19
CA VAL A 56 -3.31 11.93 14.61
C VAL A 56 -2.16 11.41 13.76
N VAL A 57 -1.40 10.42 14.27
CA VAL A 57 -0.33 9.78 13.52
C VAL A 57 -0.86 9.10 12.26
N PHE A 58 -1.97 8.35 12.36
CA PHE A 58 -2.59 7.75 11.19
C PHE A 58 -3.05 8.81 10.17
N GLY A 59 -3.54 9.96 10.62
CA GLY A 59 -3.86 11.10 9.76
C GLY A 59 -2.67 11.59 8.93
N TRP A 60 -1.49 11.70 9.55
CA TRP A 60 -0.25 12.04 8.82
C TRP A 60 0.21 10.95 7.86
N VAL A 61 0.09 9.67 8.25
CA VAL A 61 0.36 8.54 7.35
C VAL A 61 -0.56 8.58 6.13
N PHE A 62 -1.84 8.87 6.34
CA PHE A 62 -2.81 9.02 5.25
C PHE A 62 -2.49 10.23 4.37
N ALA A 63 -2.14 11.38 4.94
CA ALA A 63 -1.72 12.56 4.17
C ALA A 63 -0.50 12.26 3.28
N ALA A 64 0.51 11.56 3.82
CA ALA A 64 1.66 11.11 3.03
C ALA A 64 1.25 10.14 1.91
N HIS A 65 0.30 9.23 2.17
CA HIS A 65 -0.27 8.35 1.15
C HIS A 65 -0.93 9.15 0.02
N GLN A 66 -1.70 10.20 0.34
CA GLN A 66 -2.35 11.04 -0.66
C GLN A 66 -1.32 11.78 -1.54
N LEU A 67 -0.24 12.29 -0.96
CA LEU A 67 0.85 12.92 -1.72
C LEU A 67 1.53 11.91 -2.65
N GLY A 68 1.82 10.70 -2.15
CA GLY A 68 2.37 9.63 -2.97
C GLY A 68 1.42 9.21 -4.10
N ALA A 69 0.11 9.12 -3.83
CA ALA A 69 -0.90 8.80 -4.83
C ALA A 69 -0.99 9.88 -5.91
N ALA A 70 -0.92 11.16 -5.53
CA ALA A 70 -0.88 12.27 -6.49
C ALA A 70 0.37 12.20 -7.37
N ALA A 71 1.56 11.98 -6.79
CA ALA A 71 2.79 11.82 -7.54
C ALA A 71 2.75 10.62 -8.50
N ALA A 72 2.21 9.48 -8.06
CA ALA A 72 2.06 8.29 -8.88
C ALA A 72 1.07 8.50 -10.04
N ALA A 73 -0.07 9.16 -9.79
CA ALA A 73 -1.06 9.48 -10.81
C ALA A 73 -0.50 10.44 -11.87
N LEU A 74 0.19 11.51 -11.45
CA LEU A 74 0.86 12.44 -12.35
C LEU A 74 1.96 11.75 -13.17
N GLY A 75 2.80 10.94 -12.51
CA GLY A 75 3.85 10.17 -13.19
C GLY A 75 3.29 9.18 -14.21
N ALA A 76 2.20 8.48 -13.87
CA ALA A 76 1.52 7.58 -14.81
C ALA A 76 0.91 8.34 -16.00
N GLY A 77 0.33 9.53 -15.77
CA GLY A 77 -0.15 10.41 -16.83
C GLY A 77 0.97 10.83 -17.77
N ALA A 78 2.09 11.34 -17.23
CA ALA A 78 3.26 11.72 -18.02
C ALA A 78 3.84 10.55 -18.83
N ILE A 79 3.89 9.34 -18.26
CA ILE A 79 4.30 8.12 -18.98
C ILE A 79 3.33 7.83 -20.14
N ARG A 80 2.02 7.96 -19.91
CA ARG A 80 0.99 7.70 -20.92
C ARG A 80 1.03 8.71 -22.06
N ASP A 81 1.29 9.97 -21.75
CA ASP A 81 1.41 11.06 -22.73
C ASP A 81 2.67 10.86 -23.60
N ALA A 82 3.79 10.46 -22.99
CA ALA A 82 5.05 10.27 -23.71
C ALA A 82 5.12 8.97 -24.52
N THR A 83 4.52 7.88 -24.03
CA THR A 83 4.73 6.52 -24.61
C THR A 83 3.50 5.93 -25.26
N GLY A 84 2.32 6.54 -25.08
CA GLY A 84 1.07 5.96 -25.55
C GLY A 84 0.54 4.81 -24.70
N GLN A 85 1.29 4.36 -23.68
CA GLN A 85 1.01 3.14 -22.92
C GLN A 85 1.18 3.37 -21.41
N TYR A 86 0.56 2.49 -20.63
CA TYR A 86 0.66 2.52 -19.18
C TYR A 86 1.59 1.45 -18.59
N THR A 87 2.03 0.49 -19.40
CA THR A 87 2.87 -0.65 -18.97
C THR A 87 4.07 -0.23 -18.12
N TYR A 88 4.77 0.84 -18.50
CA TYR A 88 5.92 1.33 -17.74
C TYR A 88 5.57 1.88 -16.37
N ALA A 89 4.40 2.51 -16.23
CA ALA A 89 3.93 2.96 -14.93
C ALA A 89 3.61 1.75 -14.04
N TRP A 90 3.14 0.63 -14.61
CA TRP A 90 2.76 -0.55 -13.84
C TRP A 90 4.02 -1.24 -13.32
N PHE A 91 5.05 -1.32 -14.16
CA PHE A 91 6.38 -1.80 -13.78
C PHE A 91 7.03 -0.91 -12.73
N GLY A 92 6.92 0.42 -12.87
CA GLY A 92 7.39 1.37 -11.85
C GLY A 92 6.69 1.15 -10.49
N ALA A 93 5.37 0.99 -10.51
CA ALA A 93 4.60 0.71 -9.30
C ALA A 93 4.95 -0.66 -8.68
N ALA A 94 5.21 -1.68 -9.51
CA ALA A 94 5.70 -2.99 -9.05
C ALA A 94 7.09 -2.89 -8.38
N ALA A 95 7.99 -2.08 -8.94
CA ALA A 95 9.29 -1.81 -8.35
C ALA A 95 9.15 -1.07 -7.00
N MET A 96 8.30 -0.05 -6.92
CA MET A 96 8.00 0.64 -5.65
C MET A 96 7.43 -0.30 -4.59
N CYS A 97 6.54 -1.21 -4.98
CA CYS A 97 6.01 -2.23 -4.08
C CYS A 97 7.10 -3.18 -3.56
N THR A 98 8.06 -3.54 -4.41
CA THR A 98 9.21 -4.36 -4.03
C THR A 98 10.11 -3.61 -3.04
N ILE A 99 10.40 -2.33 -3.30
CA ILE A 99 11.15 -1.46 -2.38
C ILE A 99 10.43 -1.37 -1.03
N ALA A 100 9.11 -1.14 -1.03
CA ALA A 100 8.31 -1.10 0.19
C ALA A 100 8.33 -2.42 0.96
N ALA A 101 8.29 -3.57 0.25
CA ALA A 101 8.40 -4.88 0.86
C ALA A 101 9.76 -5.07 1.56
N VAL A 102 10.86 -4.68 0.89
CA VAL A 102 12.21 -4.73 1.47
C VAL A 102 12.32 -3.82 2.69
N ILE A 103 11.93 -2.54 2.57
CA ILE A 103 11.95 -1.60 3.70
C ILE A 103 11.15 -2.15 4.86
N SER A 104 9.93 -2.63 4.61
CA SER A 104 9.07 -3.20 5.65
C SER A 104 9.69 -4.42 6.33
N ALA A 105 10.42 -5.27 5.59
CA ALA A 105 11.10 -6.44 6.15
C ALA A 105 12.28 -6.06 7.06
N THR A 106 12.89 -4.88 6.87
CA THR A 106 13.98 -4.38 7.73
C THR A 106 13.50 -3.78 9.05
N ILE A 107 12.20 -3.48 9.19
CA ILE A 107 11.65 -2.88 10.41
C ILE A 107 11.70 -3.90 11.55
N ARG A 108 12.48 -3.58 12.58
CA ARG A 108 12.63 -4.43 13.77
C ARG A 108 11.33 -4.40 14.60
N LYS A 109 10.83 -5.57 15.00
CA LYS A 109 9.67 -5.65 15.91
C LYS A 109 10.10 -5.21 17.31
N GLY A 110 9.64 -4.04 17.76
CA GLY A 110 9.88 -3.54 19.12
C GLY A 110 9.21 -4.42 20.19
N ALA A 111 9.75 -4.39 21.42
CA ALA A 111 9.16 -5.05 22.58
C ALA A 111 7.73 -4.52 22.86
N PRO A 112 6.82 -5.35 23.40
CA PRO A 112 5.46 -4.90 23.73
C PRO A 112 5.48 -3.66 24.63
N ALA A 113 4.63 -2.68 24.32
CA ALA A 113 4.48 -1.46 25.10
C ALA A 113 4.16 -1.79 26.57
N LYS A 114 4.80 -1.07 27.50
CA LYS A 114 4.53 -1.20 28.94
C LYS A 114 3.05 -0.95 29.21
N GLU A 115 2.47 -1.81 30.04
CA GLU A 115 1.08 -1.74 30.50
C GLU A 115 0.79 -0.34 31.08
N PRO A 116 -0.41 0.24 30.82
CA PRO A 116 -0.78 1.52 31.40
C PRO A 116 -0.75 1.42 32.92
N VAL A 117 -0.03 2.34 33.58
CA VAL A 117 -0.06 2.44 35.05
C VAL A 117 -1.51 2.74 35.46
N PRO A 118 -2.13 1.94 36.35
CA PRO A 118 -3.46 2.24 36.85
C PRO A 118 -3.43 3.61 37.53
N VAL A 119 -4.24 4.55 37.05
CA VAL A 119 -4.48 5.80 37.78
C VAL A 119 -5.27 5.39 39.02
N GLY A 120 -4.60 5.42 40.17
CA GLY A 120 -5.24 5.14 41.46
C GLY A 120 -6.43 6.06 41.65
N VAL A 121 -7.61 5.48 41.81
CA VAL A 121 -8.79 6.20 42.30
C VAL A 121 -8.51 6.52 43.77
N ALA A 122 -8.24 7.79 44.05
CA ALA A 122 -8.18 8.35 45.40
C ALA A 122 -9.59 8.74 45.87
#